data_AF-A0A960QIR9-F1
#
_entry.id   AF-A0A960QIR9-F1
#
_cell.length_a   1.000
_cell.length_b   1.000
_cell.length_c   1.000
_cell.angle_alpha   90.00
_cell.angle_beta   90.00
_cell.angle_gamma   90.00
#
_symmetry.space_group_name_H-M   'P 1'
#
loop_
_entity.id
_entity.type
_entity.pdbx_description
1 polymer ?
#
loop_
_entity_poly.entity_id
_entity_poly.type
_entity_poly.pdbx_seq_one_letter_code
_entity_poly.pdbx_strand_id
1 'polypeptide(L)'
;MMDQSQWSAEMGETWKALEAFQVDEPKVVFSFSARLARENGWTANQASRAIAEYKRFLFLARHAGHSVTPSIVIDQVWHLHLVYTRSYWKELCGDVLGRQLHHHPTTGGLAESGKFEAQYEQTLTSYRRLFGEAPPQDIWPSKELCFRPKKSRWVDVSKLWLIPKPSWVSRIRLRPVAAISIASLSIVTLASCTDLNVFNYTGIEFLKFYVSAFALAFLISLVVGSIFRSRVARGESSGPLTDPYEIAFLAGGGRRMVDAVFTALFTRGAIVTYEEGNGAGRMGKVEAPLDETDWHPFESLCLTAFPESGTAKVGSLRKALIPLTEAMQGSMTDLGLILSSAQLVKLRLTVAFPLLLVMISGAIKIVVGIDRNKPVLFLVILLFLSLIALIFRIALVGKRTLEGATVWKEIRSQGRVKPIIERDGKWALDPNNAALMVAIGGAATLNTSSFKSLHQTIYRPGADTGAGCGAGGCGGDGGGCGDGCGGGGCGGCGGD
;
A
#
# COMPACT_ATOMS: atom_id res chain seq x y z
N MET A 1 17.10 41.60 21.52
CA MET A 1 15.72 41.83 21.03
C MET A 1 15.86 42.79 19.85
N MET A 2 15.57 42.38 18.62
CA MET A 2 15.37 43.36 17.56
C MET A 2 13.96 43.91 17.79
N ASP A 3 13.91 45.13 18.27
CA ASP A 3 12.70 45.93 18.48
C ASP A 3 12.08 46.24 17.11
N GLN A 4 10.74 46.29 17.00
CA GLN A 4 10.04 46.72 15.77
C GLN A 4 10.52 48.11 15.31
N SER A 5 11.18 48.87 16.19
CA SER A 5 11.93 50.09 15.86
C SER A 5 13.05 49.94 14.83
N GLN A 6 13.47 48.71 14.49
CA GLN A 6 14.50 48.45 13.46
C GLN A 6 13.93 48.15 12.06
N TRP A 7 12.61 48.10 11.91
CA TRP A 7 11.99 47.95 10.59
C TRP A 7 12.19 49.19 9.74
N SER A 8 12.34 49.01 8.42
CA SER A 8 12.26 50.14 7.49
C SER A 8 10.86 50.76 7.55
N ALA A 9 10.72 52.00 7.08
CA ALA A 9 9.42 52.66 6.98
C ALA A 9 8.42 51.81 6.15
N GLU A 10 8.87 51.22 5.03
CA GLU A 10 8.07 50.33 4.19
C GLU A 10 7.59 49.07 4.95
N MET A 11 8.47 48.45 5.74
CA MET A 11 8.10 47.31 6.58
C MET A 11 7.04 47.72 7.62
N GLY A 12 7.24 48.86 8.30
CA GLY A 12 6.27 49.37 9.26
C GLY A 12 4.89 49.66 8.63
N GLU A 13 4.85 50.23 7.42
CA GLU A 13 3.61 50.49 6.68
C GLU A 13 2.93 49.19 6.25
N THR A 14 3.69 48.22 5.72
CA THR A 14 3.16 46.90 5.32
C THR A 14 2.52 46.19 6.52
N TRP A 15 3.20 46.21 7.68
CA TRP A 15 2.68 45.56 8.89
C TRP A 15 1.40 46.22 9.39
N LYS A 16 1.35 47.56 9.44
CA LYS A 16 0.13 48.31 9.81
C LYS A 16 -1.04 47.99 8.88
N ALA A 17 -0.79 47.92 7.57
CA ALA A 17 -1.81 47.56 6.59
C ALA A 17 -2.33 46.13 6.81
N LEU A 18 -1.42 45.17 7.07
CA LEU A 18 -1.78 43.78 7.39
C LEU A 18 -2.56 43.66 8.70
N GLU A 19 -2.18 44.41 9.75
CA GLU A 19 -2.90 44.43 11.03
C GLU A 19 -4.32 44.97 10.86
N ALA A 20 -4.48 46.07 10.12
CA ALA A 20 -5.77 46.68 9.83
C ALA A 20 -6.66 45.81 8.91
N PHE A 21 -6.06 45.03 8.01
CA PHE A 21 -6.79 44.18 7.06
C PHE A 21 -7.68 43.15 7.76
N GLN A 22 -8.97 43.16 7.46
CA GLN A 22 -9.96 42.22 8.01
C GLN A 22 -10.39 41.24 6.91
N VAL A 23 -10.10 39.96 7.09
CA VAL A 23 -10.56 38.90 6.16
C VAL A 23 -12.04 38.58 6.40
N ASP A 24 -12.54 38.85 7.60
CA ASP A 24 -13.96 38.69 7.92
C ASP A 24 -14.74 39.91 7.45
N GLU A 25 -15.70 39.69 6.56
CA GLU A 25 -16.67 40.73 6.20
C GLU A 25 -17.61 41.02 7.38
N PRO A 26 -17.91 42.30 7.68
CA PRO A 26 -18.88 42.64 8.70
C PRO A 26 -20.29 42.19 8.27
N LYS A 27 -21.05 41.60 9.21
CA LYS A 27 -22.48 41.22 9.07
C LYS A 27 -22.79 40.00 8.18
N VAL A 28 -21.83 39.13 7.88
CA VAL A 28 -22.12 37.83 7.24
C VAL A 28 -22.35 36.72 8.27
N VAL A 29 -23.32 35.84 7.99
CA VAL A 29 -23.69 34.70 8.87
C VAL A 29 -22.58 33.65 8.95
N PHE A 30 -21.80 33.49 7.88
CA PHE A 30 -20.65 32.58 7.81
C PHE A 30 -19.40 33.39 7.46
N SER A 31 -18.75 33.94 8.49
CA SER A 31 -17.48 34.64 8.33
C SER A 31 -16.37 33.71 7.84
N PHE A 32 -15.30 34.28 7.29
CA PHE A 32 -14.12 33.54 6.87
C PHE A 32 -13.56 32.71 8.03
N SER A 33 -13.42 33.31 9.21
CA SER A 33 -12.94 32.67 10.44
C SER A 33 -13.85 31.53 10.90
N ALA A 34 -15.17 31.69 10.82
CA ALA A 34 -16.13 30.64 11.17
C ALA A 34 -16.07 29.45 10.20
N ARG A 35 -15.92 29.73 8.91
CA ARG A 35 -15.74 28.70 7.89
C ARG A 35 -14.41 27.95 8.06
N LEU A 36 -13.32 28.67 8.29
CA LEU A 36 -12.00 28.11 8.57
C LEU A 36 -12.03 27.17 9.77
N ALA A 37 -12.68 27.61 10.86
CA ALA A 37 -12.86 26.81 12.07
C ALA A 37 -13.63 25.51 11.78
N ARG A 38 -14.74 25.61 11.06
CA ARG A 38 -15.59 24.47 10.72
C ARG A 38 -14.88 23.44 9.84
N GLU A 39 -14.20 23.88 8.78
CA GLU A 39 -13.54 22.99 7.81
C GLU A 39 -12.35 22.24 8.41
N ASN A 40 -11.70 22.82 9.43
CA ASN A 40 -10.53 22.22 10.09
C ASN A 40 -10.83 21.57 11.45
N GLY A 41 -12.07 21.65 11.93
CA GLY A 41 -12.44 21.21 13.28
C GLY A 41 -11.74 22.02 14.39
N TRP A 42 -11.45 23.30 14.13
CA TRP A 42 -10.79 24.20 15.07
C TRP A 42 -11.81 24.96 15.93
N THR A 43 -11.38 25.34 17.13
CA THR A 43 -12.07 26.35 17.94
C THR A 43 -11.92 27.75 17.34
N ALA A 44 -12.81 28.68 17.71
CA ALA A 44 -12.72 30.08 17.26
C ALA A 44 -11.36 30.72 17.61
N ASN A 45 -10.80 30.42 18.80
CA ASN A 45 -9.49 30.91 19.21
C ASN A 45 -8.36 30.35 18.33
N GLN A 46 -8.42 29.06 17.97
CA GLN A 46 -7.43 28.46 17.07
C GLN A 46 -7.47 29.11 15.67
N ALA A 47 -8.67 29.32 15.12
CA ALA A 47 -8.83 30.02 13.85
C ALA A 47 -8.30 31.46 13.92
N SER A 48 -8.62 32.20 14.98
CA SER A 48 -8.12 33.57 15.19
C SER A 48 -6.60 33.63 15.28
N ARG A 49 -5.97 32.71 16.01
CA ARG A 49 -4.50 32.63 16.12
C ARG A 49 -3.86 32.26 14.78
N ALA A 50 -4.46 31.33 14.03
CA ALA A 50 -3.98 30.95 12.70
C ALA A 50 -4.06 32.11 11.71
N ILE A 51 -5.12 32.93 11.75
CA ILE A 51 -5.26 34.14 10.93
C ILE A 51 -4.21 35.20 11.29
N ALA A 52 -3.94 35.40 12.58
CA ALA A 52 -2.89 36.31 13.02
C ALA A 52 -1.49 35.88 12.52
N GLU A 53 -1.19 34.58 12.60
CA GLU A 53 0.06 34.03 12.06
C GLU A 53 0.11 34.00 10.53
N TYR A 54 -1.04 33.92 9.86
CA TYR A 54 -1.12 34.08 8.41
C TYR A 54 -0.71 35.50 7.98
N LYS A 55 -1.12 36.54 8.72
CA LYS A 55 -0.63 37.91 8.48
C LYS A 55 0.90 38.02 8.64
N ARG A 56 1.48 37.34 9.64
CA ARG A 56 2.95 37.24 9.78
C ARG A 56 3.61 36.52 8.60
N PHE A 57 3.00 35.46 8.09
CA PHE A 57 3.47 34.78 6.88
C PHE A 57 3.44 35.68 5.65
N LEU A 58 2.37 36.47 5.46
CA LEU A 58 2.28 37.42 4.36
C LEU A 58 3.35 38.52 4.46
N PHE A 59 3.63 38.99 5.67
CA PHE A 59 4.74 39.91 5.93
C PHE A 59 6.09 39.30 5.56
N LEU A 60 6.32 38.02 5.92
CA LEU A 60 7.53 37.28 5.53
C LEU A 60 7.62 37.11 4.01
N ALA A 61 6.52 36.79 3.34
CA ALA A 61 6.49 36.65 1.88
C ALA A 61 6.88 37.94 1.14
N ARG A 62 6.60 39.11 1.74
CA ARG A 62 7.01 40.41 1.21
C ARG A 62 8.46 40.76 1.56
N HIS A 63 8.88 40.53 2.80
CA HIS A 63 10.09 41.16 3.38
C HIS A 63 11.24 40.20 3.70
N ALA A 64 11.08 38.89 3.53
CA ALA A 64 12.14 37.92 3.84
C ALA A 64 13.33 37.98 2.87
N GLY A 65 13.11 38.48 1.65
CA GLY A 65 14.12 38.54 0.57
C GLY A 65 14.32 37.22 -0.18
N HIS A 66 13.49 36.23 0.09
CA HIS A 66 13.49 34.93 -0.58
C HIS A 66 12.05 34.37 -0.60
N SER A 67 11.79 33.39 -1.46
CA SER A 67 10.55 32.62 -1.41
C SER A 67 10.38 31.92 -0.07
N VAL A 68 9.17 31.92 0.48
CA VAL A 68 8.85 31.34 1.80
C VAL A 68 7.90 30.16 1.68
N THR A 69 7.96 29.24 2.65
CA THR A 69 7.08 28.06 2.74
C THR A 69 6.22 28.18 4.00
N PRO A 70 4.88 28.11 3.89
CA PRO A 70 4.00 28.13 5.07
C PRO A 70 4.07 26.81 5.85
N SER A 71 3.66 26.83 7.12
CA SER A 71 3.31 25.59 7.81
C SER A 71 1.97 25.05 7.31
N ILE A 72 1.63 23.80 7.63
CA ILE A 72 0.31 23.22 7.27
C ILE A 72 -0.85 24.07 7.80
N VAL A 73 -0.74 24.62 9.01
CA VAL A 73 -1.80 25.45 9.59
C VAL A 73 -2.00 26.72 8.76
N ILE A 74 -0.91 27.39 8.40
CA ILE A 74 -0.94 28.61 7.59
C ILE A 74 -1.39 28.35 6.16
N ASP A 75 -0.96 27.23 5.59
CA ASP A 75 -1.37 26.79 4.26
C ASP A 75 -2.89 26.51 4.19
N GLN A 76 -3.52 26.01 5.27
CA GLN A 76 -4.99 25.90 5.33
C GLN A 76 -5.69 27.27 5.32
N VAL A 77 -5.17 28.26 6.06
CA VAL A 77 -5.71 29.63 6.03
C VAL A 77 -5.58 30.21 4.63
N TRP A 78 -4.41 30.03 4.01
CA TRP A 78 -4.13 30.58 2.70
C TRP A 78 -4.95 29.93 1.59
N HIS A 79 -5.05 28.59 1.58
CA HIS A 79 -5.92 27.87 0.65
C HIS A 79 -7.37 28.35 0.72
N LEU A 80 -7.90 28.57 1.92
CA LEU A 80 -9.23 29.12 2.06
C LEU A 80 -9.29 30.54 1.51
N HIS A 81 -8.31 31.40 1.81
CA HIS A 81 -8.30 32.80 1.36
C HIS A 81 -8.23 32.92 -0.17
N LEU A 82 -7.51 32.04 -0.86
CA LEU A 82 -7.46 31.98 -2.33
C LEU A 82 -8.85 31.83 -2.97
N VAL A 83 -9.80 31.18 -2.28
CA VAL A 83 -11.18 31.03 -2.76
C VAL A 83 -12.00 32.31 -2.59
N TYR A 84 -11.62 33.21 -1.67
CA TYR A 84 -12.20 34.55 -1.51
C TYR A 84 -11.53 35.53 -2.48
N THR A 85 -11.68 35.23 -3.77
CA THR A 85 -10.89 35.85 -4.85
C THR A 85 -10.86 37.38 -4.85
N ARG A 86 -11.95 38.06 -4.44
CA ARG A 86 -11.98 39.54 -4.33
C ARG A 86 -11.11 40.04 -3.19
N SER A 87 -11.34 39.54 -1.97
CA SER A 87 -10.52 39.81 -0.79
C SER A 87 -9.05 39.47 -1.04
N TYR A 88 -8.77 38.34 -1.69
CA TYR A 88 -7.40 37.91 -1.95
C TYR A 88 -6.68 38.77 -3.02
N TRP A 89 -7.26 38.88 -4.22
CA TRP A 89 -6.58 39.50 -5.35
C TRP A 89 -6.62 41.02 -5.32
N LYS A 90 -7.75 41.61 -4.94
CA LYS A 90 -7.92 43.07 -4.97
C LYS A 90 -7.43 43.68 -3.66
N GLU A 91 -8.03 43.26 -2.55
CA GLU A 91 -7.80 43.90 -1.26
C GLU A 91 -6.43 43.51 -0.69
N LEU A 92 -6.14 42.21 -0.55
CA LEU A 92 -4.87 41.77 0.01
C LEU A 92 -3.68 42.00 -0.95
N CYS A 93 -3.69 41.40 -2.14
CA CYS A 93 -2.53 41.48 -3.04
C CYS A 93 -2.36 42.88 -3.65
N GLY A 94 -3.45 43.54 -4.01
CA GLY A 94 -3.45 44.89 -4.56
C GLY A 94 -3.22 45.95 -3.48
N ASP A 95 -4.20 46.14 -2.61
CA ASP A 95 -4.24 47.29 -1.70
C ASP A 95 -3.29 47.15 -0.50
N VAL A 96 -3.11 45.93 0.04
CA VAL A 96 -2.31 45.70 1.28
C VAL A 96 -0.85 45.36 0.99
N LEU A 97 -0.58 44.40 0.10
CA LEU A 97 0.77 43.91 -0.18
C LEU A 97 1.47 44.64 -1.33
N GLY A 98 0.71 45.28 -2.22
CA GLY A 98 1.23 45.92 -3.43
C GLY A 98 2.00 44.96 -4.36
N ARG A 99 1.70 43.65 -4.29
CA ARG A 99 2.36 42.60 -5.08
C ARG A 99 1.45 41.39 -5.21
N GLN A 100 1.47 40.79 -6.39
CA GLN A 100 0.83 39.48 -6.59
C GLN A 100 1.59 38.39 -5.83
N LEU A 101 0.86 37.64 -5.02
CA LEU A 101 1.38 36.48 -4.33
C LEU A 101 0.73 35.22 -4.92
N HIS A 102 1.52 34.41 -5.61
CA HIS A 102 1.06 33.17 -6.26
C HIS A 102 1.39 31.95 -5.41
N HIS A 103 0.41 31.05 -5.25
CA HIS A 103 0.62 29.74 -4.64
C HIS A 103 1.04 28.75 -5.74
N HIS A 104 2.21 28.12 -5.58
CA HIS A 104 2.72 27.16 -6.55
C HIS A 104 2.67 25.75 -5.95
N PRO A 105 1.83 24.85 -6.48
CA PRO A 105 1.79 23.47 -6.00
C PRO A 105 3.13 22.78 -6.26
N THR A 106 3.47 21.81 -5.42
CA THR A 106 4.66 20.98 -5.66
C THR A 106 4.48 20.12 -6.93
N THR A 107 5.53 20.01 -7.75
CA THR A 107 5.60 19.09 -8.90
C THR A 107 5.91 17.64 -8.50
N GLY A 108 6.27 17.39 -7.24
CA GLY A 108 6.58 16.10 -6.67
C GLY A 108 8.04 15.66 -6.87
N GLY A 109 8.49 14.71 -6.03
CA GLY A 109 9.84 14.12 -6.12
C GLY A 109 10.77 14.48 -4.94
N LEU A 110 11.86 13.72 -4.82
CA LEU A 110 12.81 13.84 -3.69
C LEU A 110 13.55 15.18 -3.68
N ALA A 111 14.02 15.64 -4.85
CA ALA A 111 14.75 16.90 -4.98
C ALA A 111 13.87 18.11 -4.57
N GLU A 112 12.61 18.09 -4.97
CA GLU A 112 11.67 19.15 -4.66
C GLU A 112 11.22 19.14 -3.19
N SER A 113 11.05 17.95 -2.61
CA SER A 113 10.79 17.79 -1.17
C SER A 113 11.92 18.39 -0.34
N GLY A 114 13.18 18.11 -0.69
CA GLY A 114 14.35 18.69 -0.02
C GLY A 114 14.42 20.22 -0.16
N LYS A 115 14.03 20.77 -1.32
CA LYS A 115 13.95 22.22 -1.54
C LYS A 115 12.95 22.89 -0.58
N PHE A 116 11.74 22.34 -0.44
CA PHE A 116 10.73 22.94 0.44
C PHE A 116 11.06 22.79 1.92
N GLU A 117 11.70 21.69 2.33
CA GLU A 117 12.20 21.52 3.69
C GLU A 117 13.23 22.59 4.06
N ALA A 118 14.22 22.83 3.19
CA ALA A 118 15.23 23.86 3.38
C ALA A 118 14.60 25.28 3.39
N GLN A 119 13.68 25.55 2.47
CA GLN A 119 12.97 26.83 2.40
C GLN A 119 12.09 27.09 3.64
N TYR A 120 11.48 26.06 4.21
CA TYR A 120 10.71 26.17 5.46
C TYR A 120 11.62 26.49 6.66
N GLU A 121 12.79 25.84 6.78
CA GLU A 121 13.78 26.20 7.81
C GLU A 121 14.25 27.65 7.66
N GLN A 122 14.48 28.11 6.43
CA GLN A 122 14.82 29.50 6.13
C GLN A 122 13.67 30.45 6.51
N THR A 123 12.41 30.04 6.27
CA THR A 123 11.21 30.80 6.66
C THR A 123 11.14 30.98 8.18
N LEU A 124 11.37 29.91 8.96
CA LEU A 124 11.43 30.00 10.42
C LEU A 124 12.60 30.88 10.92
N THR A 125 13.71 30.90 10.18
CA THR A 125 14.86 31.77 10.48
C THR A 125 14.51 33.24 10.24
N SER A 126 13.90 33.55 9.09
CA SER A 126 13.41 34.88 8.74
C SER A 126 12.32 35.36 9.70
N TYR A 127 11.44 34.47 10.19
CA TYR A 127 10.48 34.78 11.23
C TYR A 127 11.20 35.30 12.49
N ARG A 128 12.16 34.55 13.02
CA ARG A 128 12.91 34.94 14.23
C ARG A 128 13.67 36.25 14.04
N ARG A 129 14.25 36.44 12.86
CA ARG A 129 14.96 37.67 12.49
C ARG A 129 14.04 38.88 12.50
N LEU A 130 12.89 38.79 11.83
CA LEU A 130 12.01 39.95 11.62
C LEU A 130 11.12 40.27 12.82
N PHE A 131 10.67 39.28 13.58
CA PHE A 131 9.77 39.48 14.74
C PHE A 131 10.50 39.46 16.09
N GLY A 132 11.78 39.07 16.13
CA GLY A 132 12.55 39.02 17.37
C GLY A 132 12.11 37.94 18.37
N GLU A 133 11.19 37.06 17.98
CA GLU A 133 10.61 36.01 18.81
C GLU A 133 10.57 34.66 18.09
N ALA A 134 10.47 33.57 18.86
CA ALA A 134 10.28 32.25 18.28
C ALA A 134 8.81 32.09 17.81
N PRO A 135 8.57 31.53 16.61
CA PRO A 135 7.21 31.28 16.15
C PRO A 135 6.52 30.22 17.04
N PRO A 136 5.20 30.35 17.29
CA PRO A 136 4.48 29.43 18.18
C PRO A 136 4.47 28.00 17.61
N GLN A 137 5.01 27.04 18.37
CA GLN A 137 5.26 25.67 17.87
C GLN A 137 4.00 24.89 17.46
N ASP A 138 2.84 25.23 18.00
CA ASP A 138 1.56 24.59 17.65
C ASP A 138 1.05 25.03 16.26
N ILE A 139 1.49 26.18 15.76
CA ILE A 139 1.16 26.71 14.42
C ILE A 139 2.36 26.52 13.46
N TRP A 140 3.58 26.74 13.95
CA TRP A 140 4.84 26.62 13.22
C TRP A 140 5.71 25.51 13.83
N PRO A 141 5.38 24.24 13.56
CA PRO A 141 6.15 23.11 14.09
C PRO A 141 7.56 23.04 13.48
N SER A 142 8.44 22.22 14.09
CA SER A 142 9.75 21.91 13.52
C SER A 142 9.62 21.27 12.12
N LYS A 143 10.68 21.32 11.31
CA LYS A 143 10.65 20.75 9.95
C LYS A 143 10.28 19.27 9.97
N GLU A 144 10.79 18.52 10.94
CA GLU A 144 10.56 17.07 11.06
C GLU A 144 9.08 16.79 11.30
N LEU A 145 8.41 17.64 12.08
CA LEU A 145 6.98 17.50 12.38
C LEU A 145 6.09 18.07 11.27
N CYS A 146 6.55 19.11 10.56
CA CYS A 146 5.87 19.70 9.42
C CYS A 146 5.81 18.70 8.26
N PHE A 147 6.97 18.20 7.83
CA PHE A 147 7.17 17.33 6.66
C PHE A 147 7.13 15.83 6.96
N ARG A 148 6.80 15.41 8.19
CA ARG A 148 6.58 13.97 8.46
C ARG A 148 5.58 13.39 7.45
N PRO A 149 5.83 12.19 6.89
CA PRO A 149 4.89 11.55 5.98
C PRO A 149 3.52 11.37 6.63
N LYS A 150 2.50 12.05 6.09
CA LYS A 150 1.12 11.99 6.55
C LYS A 150 0.26 11.32 5.50
N LYS A 151 -0.55 10.35 5.93
CA LYS A 151 -1.67 9.81 5.13
C LYS A 151 -2.95 10.51 5.58
N SER A 152 -3.13 11.75 5.14
CA SER A 152 -4.35 12.53 5.36
C SER A 152 -5.37 12.26 4.25
N ARG A 153 -6.65 12.32 4.61
CA ARG A 153 -7.79 12.26 3.70
C ARG A 153 -8.95 13.00 4.34
N TRP A 154 -9.80 13.57 3.50
CA TRP A 154 -11.07 14.14 3.96
C TRP A 154 -11.98 12.99 4.39
N VAL A 155 -12.66 13.16 5.52
CA VAL A 155 -13.53 12.14 6.10
C VAL A 155 -14.83 12.78 6.56
N ASP A 156 -15.94 12.08 6.32
CA ASP A 156 -17.24 12.46 6.85
C ASP A 156 -17.36 11.93 8.29
N VAL A 157 -17.15 12.81 9.26
CA VAL A 157 -17.20 12.47 10.69
C VAL A 157 -18.62 12.17 11.20
N SER A 158 -19.67 12.45 10.40
CA SER A 158 -21.02 11.99 10.73
C SER A 158 -21.20 10.49 10.48
N LYS A 159 -20.35 9.90 9.62
CA LYS A 159 -20.38 8.48 9.24
C LYS A 159 -19.28 7.66 9.91
N LEU A 160 -18.22 8.31 10.40
CA LEU A 160 -17.00 7.66 10.86
C LEU A 160 -16.59 8.13 12.24
N TRP A 161 -16.22 7.17 13.09
CA TRP A 161 -15.60 7.44 14.38
C TRP A 161 -14.11 7.70 14.22
N LEU A 162 -13.64 8.87 14.69
CA LEU A 162 -12.22 9.22 14.75
C LEU A 162 -11.65 8.93 16.14
N ILE A 163 -11.17 7.70 16.33
CA ILE A 163 -10.54 7.28 17.57
C ILE A 163 -9.01 7.47 17.44
N PRO A 164 -8.35 8.25 18.31
CA PRO A 164 -6.91 8.39 18.27
C PRO A 164 -6.24 7.03 18.50
N LYS A 165 -5.17 6.74 17.75
CA LYS A 165 -4.43 5.48 17.93
C LYS A 165 -3.90 5.42 19.37
N PRO A 166 -4.13 4.33 20.11
CA PRO A 166 -3.64 4.23 21.47
C PRO A 166 -2.12 4.33 21.49
N SER A 167 -1.59 5.24 22.31
CA SER A 167 -0.15 5.53 22.38
C SER A 167 0.70 4.33 22.80
N TRP A 168 0.09 3.33 23.44
CA TRP A 168 0.77 2.08 23.81
C TRP A 168 1.02 1.16 22.62
N VAL A 169 0.25 1.25 21.52
CA VAL A 169 0.42 0.42 20.32
C VAL A 169 1.78 0.70 19.63
N SER A 170 2.27 1.94 19.67
CA SER A 170 3.61 2.28 19.15
C SER A 170 4.75 1.89 20.09
N ARG A 171 4.46 1.70 21.39
CA ARG A 171 5.44 1.26 22.41
C ARG A 171 5.59 -0.25 22.49
N ILE A 172 4.70 -1.03 21.86
CA ILE A 172 4.91 -2.47 21.71
C ILE A 172 6.06 -2.68 20.70
N ARG A 173 7.31 -2.50 21.15
CA ARG A 173 8.48 -3.09 20.49
C ARG A 173 8.32 -4.58 20.62
N LEU A 174 7.63 -5.14 19.64
CA LEU A 174 7.25 -6.52 19.67
C LEU A 174 8.54 -7.41 19.64
N ARG A 175 9.00 -7.86 20.81
CA ARG A 175 9.79 -9.08 21.01
C ARG A 175 8.96 -10.41 21.07
N PRO A 176 7.62 -10.55 20.80
CA PRO A 176 6.81 -11.61 21.36
C PRO A 176 6.33 -12.60 20.28
N VAL A 177 7.02 -12.72 19.14
CA VAL A 177 6.80 -13.93 18.31
C VAL A 177 7.31 -15.13 19.11
N ALA A 178 8.40 -14.96 19.86
CA ALA A 178 8.82 -15.89 20.89
C ALA A 178 7.82 -15.95 22.06
N ALA A 179 7.36 -14.81 22.61
CA ALA A 179 6.49 -14.82 23.80
C ALA A 179 5.06 -15.37 23.55
N ILE A 180 4.49 -15.22 22.35
CA ILE A 180 3.18 -15.79 22.00
C ILE A 180 3.30 -17.30 21.73
N SER A 181 4.39 -17.75 21.10
CA SER A 181 4.71 -19.18 20.98
C SER A 181 5.05 -19.81 22.34
N ILE A 182 5.72 -19.08 23.23
CA ILE A 182 5.98 -19.50 24.61
C ILE A 182 4.67 -19.54 25.40
N ALA A 183 3.76 -18.57 25.26
CA ALA A 183 2.47 -18.59 25.96
C ALA A 183 1.53 -19.72 25.48
N SER A 184 1.57 -20.07 24.19
CA SER A 184 0.84 -21.24 23.66
C SER A 184 1.48 -22.57 24.06
N LEU A 185 2.82 -22.62 24.22
CA LEU A 185 3.52 -23.73 24.86
C LEU A 185 3.22 -23.79 26.37
N SER A 186 3.07 -22.66 27.05
CA SER A 186 2.71 -22.55 28.47
C SER A 186 1.31 -23.07 28.77
N ILE A 187 0.34 -22.91 27.86
CA ILE A 187 -1.00 -23.49 28.02
C ILE A 187 -0.97 -25.02 27.93
N VAL A 188 -0.02 -25.59 27.17
CA VAL A 188 0.16 -27.05 27.08
C VAL A 188 1.08 -27.61 28.17
N THR A 189 2.01 -26.83 28.71
CA THR A 189 2.81 -27.25 29.88
C THR A 189 2.10 -27.05 31.22
N LEU A 190 1.20 -26.07 31.35
CA LEU A 190 0.31 -25.95 32.53
C LEU A 190 -0.70 -27.10 32.62
N ALA A 191 -0.97 -27.79 31.51
CA ALA A 191 -1.75 -29.03 31.49
C ALA A 191 -0.99 -30.26 32.04
N SER A 192 0.30 -30.12 32.39
CA SER A 192 1.10 -31.18 33.03
C SER A 192 1.26 -30.98 34.55
N CYS A 193 0.77 -29.86 35.11
CA CYS A 193 0.66 -29.71 36.56
C CYS A 193 -0.60 -30.43 37.06
N THR A 194 -0.47 -31.12 38.18
CA THR A 194 -1.23 -32.32 38.59
C THR A 194 -2.76 -32.19 38.69
N ASP A 195 -3.33 -30.99 38.67
CA ASP A 195 -4.78 -30.75 38.75
C ASP A 195 -5.45 -30.33 37.42
N LEU A 196 -4.67 -30.04 36.36
CA LEU A 196 -5.17 -29.57 35.06
C LEU A 196 -4.79 -30.52 33.90
N ASN A 197 -4.75 -31.83 34.14
CA ASN A 197 -4.44 -32.79 33.09
C ASN A 197 -5.58 -32.89 32.07
N VAL A 198 -5.49 -32.12 30.99
CA VAL A 198 -6.46 -32.08 29.87
C VAL A 198 -6.70 -33.48 29.27
N PHE A 199 -5.72 -34.38 29.34
CA PHE A 199 -5.88 -35.76 28.88
C PHE A 199 -6.78 -36.61 29.78
N ASN A 200 -7.10 -36.15 30.99
CA ASN A 200 -8.07 -36.79 31.89
C ASN A 200 -9.51 -36.28 31.72
N TYR A 201 -9.75 -35.23 30.93
CA TYR A 201 -11.10 -34.73 30.66
C TYR A 201 -12.02 -35.82 30.09
N THR A 202 -13.32 -35.73 30.39
CA THR A 202 -14.33 -36.56 29.72
C THR A 202 -14.37 -36.23 28.22
N GLY A 203 -15.00 -37.10 27.41
CA GLY A 203 -15.04 -36.92 25.96
C GLY A 203 -15.59 -35.54 25.56
N ILE A 204 -16.73 -35.13 26.12
CA ILE A 204 -17.38 -33.85 25.80
C ILE A 204 -16.53 -32.66 26.25
N GLU A 205 -15.93 -32.72 27.45
CA GLU A 205 -15.06 -31.66 27.97
C GLU A 205 -13.82 -31.49 27.09
N PHE A 206 -13.20 -32.59 26.67
CA PHE A 206 -12.06 -32.53 25.75
C PHE A 206 -12.46 -31.98 24.39
N LEU A 207 -13.63 -32.32 23.84
CA LEU A 207 -14.11 -31.76 22.58
C LEU A 207 -14.30 -30.23 22.67
N LYS A 208 -14.92 -29.73 23.75
CA LYS A 208 -15.08 -28.28 23.99
C LYS A 208 -13.73 -27.58 24.14
N PHE A 209 -12.79 -28.20 24.84
CA PHE A 209 -11.42 -27.72 24.94
C PHE A 209 -10.75 -27.67 23.57
N TYR A 210 -10.81 -28.76 22.79
CA TYR A 210 -10.15 -28.85 21.49
C TYR A 210 -10.64 -27.79 20.52
N VAL A 211 -11.96 -27.60 20.40
CA VAL A 211 -12.56 -26.60 19.51
C VAL A 211 -12.17 -25.18 19.94
N SER A 212 -12.23 -24.86 21.24
CA SER A 212 -11.88 -23.53 21.73
C SER A 212 -10.38 -23.24 21.60
N ALA A 213 -9.52 -24.23 21.91
CA ALA A 213 -8.08 -24.14 21.74
C ALA A 213 -7.69 -23.98 20.26
N PHE A 214 -8.33 -24.73 19.36
CA PHE A 214 -8.07 -24.63 17.92
C PHE A 214 -8.51 -23.26 17.37
N ALA A 215 -9.68 -22.77 17.77
CA ALA A 215 -10.16 -21.44 17.38
C ALA A 215 -9.18 -20.34 17.85
N LEU A 216 -8.71 -20.42 19.10
CA LEU A 216 -7.72 -19.50 19.65
C LEU A 216 -6.38 -19.58 18.90
N ALA A 217 -5.88 -20.80 18.65
CA ALA A 217 -4.66 -21.03 17.89
C ALA A 217 -4.77 -20.48 16.46
N PHE A 218 -5.94 -20.58 15.84
CA PHE A 218 -6.23 -20.00 14.53
C PHE A 218 -6.19 -18.48 14.57
N LEU A 219 -6.83 -17.84 15.54
CA LEU A 219 -6.75 -16.38 15.74
C LEU A 219 -5.30 -15.91 15.96
N ILE A 220 -4.54 -16.63 16.78
CA ILE A 220 -3.11 -16.37 16.98
C ILE A 220 -2.35 -16.46 15.65
N SER A 221 -2.63 -17.49 14.84
CA SER A 221 -2.00 -17.65 13.52
C SER A 221 -2.25 -16.46 12.59
N LEU A 222 -3.43 -15.82 12.67
CA LEU A 222 -3.77 -14.64 11.87
C LEU A 222 -2.95 -13.42 12.32
N VAL A 223 -2.90 -13.18 13.63
CA VAL A 223 -2.20 -12.05 14.25
C VAL A 223 -0.69 -12.16 14.00
N VAL A 224 -0.09 -13.32 14.26
CA VAL A 224 1.34 -13.57 14.03
C VAL A 224 1.71 -13.38 12.56
N GLY A 225 0.86 -13.83 11.64
CA GLY A 225 1.07 -13.64 10.21
C GLY A 225 1.08 -12.16 9.80
N SER A 226 0.19 -11.34 10.38
CA SER A 226 0.16 -9.90 10.16
C SER A 226 1.40 -9.19 10.71
N ILE A 227 1.79 -9.52 11.95
CA ILE A 227 2.96 -8.92 12.63
C ILE A 227 4.27 -9.27 11.92
N PHE A 228 4.43 -10.50 11.46
CA PHE A 228 5.65 -10.89 10.74
C PHE A 228 5.82 -10.06 9.46
N ARG A 229 4.74 -9.90 8.68
CA ARG A 229 4.75 -9.11 7.44
C ARG A 229 4.96 -7.61 7.67
N SER A 230 4.57 -7.07 8.83
CA SER A 230 4.82 -5.67 9.15
C SER A 230 6.24 -5.36 9.60
N ARG A 231 7.06 -6.40 9.89
CA ARG A 231 8.44 -6.24 10.37
C ARG A 231 9.51 -6.46 9.32
N VAL A 232 9.13 -6.95 8.16
CA VAL A 232 10.04 -7.01 7.02
C VAL A 232 10.48 -5.57 6.77
N ALA A 233 11.80 -5.35 6.79
CA ALA A 233 12.38 -4.02 6.60
C ALA A 233 11.82 -3.41 5.32
N ARG A 234 11.48 -2.12 5.38
CA ARG A 234 11.14 -1.38 4.16
C ARG A 234 12.39 -1.34 3.29
N GLY A 235 12.25 -1.74 2.04
CA GLY A 235 13.27 -1.44 1.04
C GLY A 235 13.39 0.08 0.88
N GLU A 236 14.45 0.54 0.23
CA GLU A 236 14.52 1.93 -0.23
C GLU A 236 13.26 2.23 -1.05
N SER A 237 12.60 3.36 -0.77
CA SER A 237 11.30 3.69 -1.36
C SER A 237 11.40 3.68 -2.88
N SER A 238 10.93 2.61 -3.49
CA SER A 238 10.80 2.52 -4.94
C SER A 238 9.64 3.42 -5.33
N GLY A 239 9.79 4.18 -6.41
CA GLY A 239 8.69 4.93 -6.99
C GLY A 239 7.49 4.02 -7.36
N PRO A 240 6.42 4.58 -7.95
CA PRO A 240 5.33 3.75 -8.44
C PRO A 240 5.85 2.70 -9.42
N LEU A 241 5.49 1.42 -9.24
CA LEU A 241 5.76 0.37 -10.22
C LEU A 241 5.02 0.70 -11.50
N THR A 242 5.75 0.84 -12.60
CA THR A 242 5.21 1.15 -13.93
C THR A 242 5.34 0.00 -14.91
N ASP A 243 6.31 -0.91 -14.71
CA ASP A 243 6.54 -2.04 -15.62
C ASP A 243 5.42 -3.11 -15.47
N PRO A 244 4.72 -3.47 -16.57
CA PRO A 244 3.67 -4.49 -16.55
C PRO A 244 4.15 -5.86 -16.04
N TYR A 245 5.42 -6.22 -16.24
CA TYR A 245 5.99 -7.50 -15.81
C TYR A 245 6.25 -7.55 -14.31
N GLU A 246 6.73 -6.45 -13.73
CA GLU A 246 6.87 -6.28 -12.28
C GLU A 246 5.50 -6.32 -11.59
N ILE A 247 4.51 -5.62 -12.17
CA ILE A 247 3.12 -5.63 -11.68
C ILE A 247 2.55 -7.04 -11.75
N ALA A 248 2.78 -7.77 -12.85
CA ALA A 248 2.32 -9.15 -13.01
C ALA A 248 2.95 -10.09 -11.98
N PHE A 249 4.24 -9.91 -11.72
CA PHE A 249 4.97 -10.67 -10.70
C PHE A 249 4.44 -10.37 -9.29
N LEU A 250 4.20 -9.11 -8.95
CA LEU A 250 3.62 -8.71 -7.65
C LEU A 250 2.20 -9.29 -7.47
N ALA A 251 1.42 -9.32 -8.54
CA ALA A 251 0.03 -9.78 -8.52
C ALA A 251 -0.08 -11.30 -8.28
N GLY A 252 0.66 -12.09 -9.05
CA GLY A 252 0.50 -13.56 -9.13
C GLY A 252 1.80 -14.37 -9.19
N GLY A 253 2.95 -13.75 -9.01
CA GLY A 253 4.27 -14.38 -9.08
C GLY A 253 4.74 -14.70 -10.50
N GLY A 254 5.81 -15.49 -10.60
CA GLY A 254 6.48 -15.81 -11.87
C GLY A 254 5.56 -16.35 -12.96
N ARG A 255 4.57 -17.19 -12.61
CA ARG A 255 3.60 -17.69 -13.60
C ARG A 255 2.82 -16.56 -14.28
N ARG A 256 2.35 -15.58 -13.50
CA ARG A 256 1.59 -14.45 -14.04
C ARG A 256 2.47 -13.49 -14.84
N MET A 257 3.72 -13.29 -14.41
CA MET A 257 4.72 -12.55 -15.18
C MET A 257 4.96 -13.20 -16.54
N VAL A 258 5.21 -14.50 -16.59
CA VAL A 258 5.43 -15.23 -17.85
C VAL A 258 4.19 -15.19 -18.74
N ASP A 259 2.99 -15.34 -18.18
CA ASP A 259 1.74 -15.22 -18.96
C ASP A 259 1.56 -13.80 -19.55
N ALA A 260 2.01 -12.75 -18.85
CA ALA A 260 2.02 -11.38 -19.37
C ALA A 260 3.05 -11.21 -20.49
N VAL A 261 4.25 -11.79 -20.37
CA VAL A 261 5.27 -11.79 -21.43
C VAL A 261 4.78 -12.53 -22.67
N PHE A 262 4.17 -13.71 -22.54
CA PHE A 262 3.57 -14.42 -23.67
C PHE A 262 2.48 -13.58 -24.34
N THR A 263 1.73 -12.80 -23.56
CA THR A 263 0.68 -11.93 -24.11
C THR A 263 1.26 -10.77 -24.91
N ALA A 264 2.31 -10.10 -24.41
CA ALA A 264 3.03 -9.07 -25.17
C ALA A 264 3.62 -9.63 -26.48
N LEU A 265 4.33 -10.75 -26.40
CA LEU A 265 4.95 -11.40 -27.56
C LEU A 265 3.92 -11.86 -28.59
N PHE A 266 2.77 -12.36 -28.14
CA PHE A 266 1.67 -12.73 -29.04
C PHE A 266 1.09 -11.51 -29.74
N THR A 267 0.93 -10.39 -29.01
CA THR A 267 0.42 -9.12 -29.55
C THR A 267 1.38 -8.51 -30.57
N ARG A 268 2.70 -8.63 -30.33
CA ARG A 268 3.75 -8.25 -31.30
C ARG A 268 3.82 -9.17 -32.53
N GLY A 269 3.11 -10.30 -32.52
CA GLY A 269 3.21 -11.31 -33.58
C GLY A 269 4.53 -12.09 -33.58
N ALA A 270 5.25 -12.13 -32.46
CA ALA A 270 6.52 -12.85 -32.33
C ALA A 270 6.34 -14.34 -32.00
N ILE A 271 5.16 -14.73 -31.49
CA ILE A 271 4.83 -16.13 -31.18
C ILE A 271 3.49 -16.52 -31.78
N VAL A 272 3.37 -17.79 -32.16
CA VAL A 272 2.12 -18.42 -32.63
C VAL A 272 1.73 -19.54 -31.70
N THR A 273 0.42 -19.68 -31.49
CA THR A 273 -0.18 -20.73 -30.67
C THR A 273 -0.73 -21.84 -31.55
N TYR A 274 -0.51 -23.08 -31.15
CA TYR A 274 -1.01 -24.26 -31.84
C TYR A 274 -1.96 -25.02 -30.89
N GLU A 275 -3.18 -25.29 -31.36
CA GLU A 275 -4.13 -26.12 -30.63
C GLU A 275 -3.76 -27.59 -30.76
N GLU A 276 -3.69 -28.29 -29.62
CA GLU A 276 -3.48 -29.73 -29.56
C GLU A 276 -4.73 -30.34 -28.89
N GLY A 277 -5.43 -31.27 -29.56
CA GLY A 277 -6.73 -31.82 -29.13
C GLY A 277 -6.71 -32.58 -27.80
N ASN A 278 -5.54 -32.79 -27.22
CA ASN A 278 -5.26 -33.38 -25.91
C ASN A 278 -5.01 -32.32 -24.81
N GLY A 279 -5.31 -31.05 -25.09
CA GLY A 279 -5.39 -29.97 -24.11
C GLY A 279 -4.05 -29.38 -23.70
N ALA A 280 -2.92 -29.75 -24.30
CA ALA A 280 -1.60 -29.14 -24.05
C ALA A 280 -1.27 -28.11 -25.14
N GLY A 281 -1.65 -26.86 -24.91
CA GLY A 281 -1.29 -25.76 -25.78
C GLY A 281 0.22 -25.74 -26.06
N ARG A 282 0.57 -25.57 -27.34
CA ARG A 282 1.95 -25.42 -27.80
C ARG A 282 2.15 -24.03 -28.38
N MET A 283 3.37 -23.53 -28.29
CA MET A 283 3.75 -22.25 -28.87
C MET A 283 5.02 -22.41 -29.69
N GLY A 284 5.14 -21.65 -30.77
CA GLY A 284 6.33 -21.55 -31.59
C GLY A 284 6.72 -20.09 -31.81
N LYS A 285 7.99 -19.84 -32.09
CA LYS A 285 8.51 -18.54 -32.51
C LYS A 285 8.17 -18.32 -34.00
N VAL A 286 7.89 -17.08 -34.37
CA VAL A 286 7.67 -16.69 -35.78
C VAL A 286 9.03 -16.47 -36.46
N GLU A 287 9.22 -17.04 -37.67
CA GLU A 287 10.48 -16.98 -38.43
C GLU A 287 10.68 -15.66 -39.22
N ALA A 288 9.64 -14.83 -39.35
CA ALA A 288 9.69 -13.57 -40.08
C ALA A 288 10.61 -12.54 -39.40
N PRO A 289 11.22 -11.59 -40.15
CA PRO A 289 12.00 -10.51 -39.55
C PRO A 289 11.11 -9.71 -38.59
N LEU A 290 11.41 -9.81 -37.31
CA LEU A 290 10.75 -9.06 -36.26
C LEU A 290 11.39 -7.67 -36.21
N ASP A 291 10.57 -6.63 -36.12
CA ASP A 291 11.07 -5.31 -35.78
C ASP A 291 11.49 -5.35 -34.30
N GLU A 292 12.79 -5.45 -34.06
CA GLU A 292 13.39 -5.56 -32.72
C GLU A 292 13.53 -4.19 -32.03
N THR A 293 13.05 -3.10 -32.64
CA THR A 293 13.04 -1.81 -31.95
C THR A 293 12.09 -1.82 -30.74
N ASP A 294 12.59 -1.37 -29.60
CA ASP A 294 11.82 -1.19 -28.35
C ASP A 294 11.28 -2.48 -27.69
N TRP A 295 12.08 -3.54 -27.71
CA TRP A 295 11.79 -4.77 -26.99
C TRP A 295 12.17 -4.67 -25.52
N HIS A 296 11.28 -5.13 -24.64
CA HIS A 296 11.62 -5.25 -23.23
C HIS A 296 12.68 -6.35 -23.03
N PRO A 297 13.68 -6.16 -22.15
CA PRO A 297 14.71 -7.19 -21.89
C PRO A 297 14.14 -8.58 -21.56
N PHE A 298 13.00 -8.63 -20.85
CA PHE A 298 12.32 -9.88 -20.51
C PHE A 298 11.66 -10.57 -21.72
N GLU A 299 11.21 -9.82 -22.71
CA GLU A 299 10.63 -10.36 -23.94
C GLU A 299 11.71 -11.02 -24.80
N SER A 300 12.86 -10.35 -24.97
CA SER A 300 14.02 -10.90 -25.68
C SER A 300 14.56 -12.15 -25.00
N LEU A 301 14.71 -12.14 -23.68
CA LEU A 301 15.12 -13.31 -22.90
C LEU A 301 14.07 -14.43 -22.95
N CYS A 302 12.79 -14.11 -23.08
CA CYS A 302 11.76 -15.13 -23.22
C CYS A 302 11.86 -15.84 -24.57
N LEU A 303 12.21 -15.13 -25.65
CA LEU A 303 12.37 -15.73 -26.97
C LEU A 303 13.52 -16.73 -27.05
N THR A 304 14.62 -16.52 -26.32
CA THR A 304 15.74 -17.47 -26.32
C THR A 304 15.37 -18.82 -25.69
N ALA A 305 14.28 -18.88 -24.92
CA ALA A 305 13.74 -20.13 -24.39
C ALA A 305 12.90 -20.92 -25.40
N PHE A 306 12.54 -20.33 -26.54
CA PHE A 306 11.84 -21.03 -27.62
C PHE A 306 12.82 -21.80 -28.50
N PRO A 307 12.43 -22.96 -29.04
CA PRO A 307 13.26 -23.65 -30.03
C PRO A 307 13.35 -22.81 -31.32
N GLU A 308 14.51 -22.84 -31.98
CA GLU A 308 14.74 -22.13 -33.26
C GLU A 308 13.81 -22.63 -34.39
N SER A 309 13.36 -23.88 -34.31
CA SER A 309 12.35 -24.45 -35.21
C SER A 309 11.35 -25.31 -34.46
N GLY A 310 10.09 -25.28 -34.91
CA GLY A 310 9.00 -26.08 -34.35
C GLY A 310 8.31 -25.44 -33.14
N THR A 311 7.73 -26.29 -32.28
CA THR A 311 6.86 -25.83 -31.19
C THR A 311 7.25 -26.45 -29.85
N ALA A 312 7.03 -25.72 -28.76
CA ALA A 312 7.28 -26.18 -27.39
C ALA A 312 5.98 -26.19 -26.57
N LYS A 313 5.90 -27.11 -25.60
CA LYS A 313 4.81 -27.14 -24.63
C LYS A 313 4.94 -25.96 -23.68
N VAL A 314 3.83 -25.27 -23.38
CA VAL A 314 3.82 -24.12 -22.45
C VAL A 314 4.41 -24.46 -21.07
N GLY A 315 4.14 -25.67 -20.57
CA GLY A 315 4.72 -26.13 -19.30
C GLY A 315 6.25 -26.23 -19.33
N SER A 316 6.84 -26.63 -20.46
CA SER A 316 8.29 -26.69 -20.64
C SER A 316 8.89 -25.29 -20.75
N LEU A 317 8.24 -24.38 -21.48
CA LEU A 317 8.64 -22.98 -21.58
C LEU A 317 8.64 -22.29 -20.20
N ARG A 318 7.56 -22.46 -19.42
CA ARG A 318 7.48 -21.93 -18.05
C ARG A 318 8.60 -22.47 -17.14
N LYS A 319 9.00 -23.74 -17.30
CA LYS A 319 10.14 -24.33 -16.58
C LYS A 319 11.47 -23.72 -17.01
N ALA A 320 11.68 -23.52 -18.32
CA ALA A 320 12.88 -22.89 -18.85
C ALA A 320 13.04 -21.44 -18.37
N LEU A 321 11.93 -20.74 -18.10
CA LEU A 321 11.91 -19.36 -17.61
C LEU A 321 12.00 -19.22 -16.08
N ILE A 322 12.17 -20.32 -15.33
CA ILE A 322 12.33 -20.26 -13.86
C ILE A 322 13.48 -19.31 -13.45
N PRO A 323 14.69 -19.37 -14.04
CA PRO A 323 15.79 -18.49 -13.66
C PRO A 323 15.44 -17.00 -13.83
N LEU A 324 14.70 -16.64 -14.88
CA LEU A 324 14.23 -15.28 -15.11
C LEU A 324 13.27 -14.84 -13.99
N THR A 325 12.34 -15.71 -13.59
CA THR A 325 11.40 -15.41 -12.50
C THR A 325 12.08 -15.36 -11.14
N GLU A 326 13.19 -16.09 -10.94
CA GLU A 326 14.00 -16.03 -9.72
C GLU A 326 14.80 -14.73 -9.64
N ALA A 327 15.36 -14.25 -10.75
CA ALA A 327 16.02 -12.94 -10.82
C ALA A 327 15.03 -11.81 -10.48
N MET A 328 13.82 -11.86 -11.05
CA MET A 328 12.73 -10.92 -10.69
C MET A 328 12.35 -11.04 -9.21
N GLN A 329 12.31 -12.26 -8.66
CA GLN A 329 12.05 -12.45 -7.24
C GLN A 329 13.10 -11.77 -6.36
N GLY A 330 14.38 -11.86 -6.74
CA GLY A 330 15.48 -11.17 -6.05
C GLY A 330 15.27 -9.67 -6.01
N SER A 331 15.09 -9.05 -7.18
CA SER A 331 14.82 -7.61 -7.30
C SER A 331 13.61 -7.17 -6.47
N MET A 332 12.48 -7.88 -6.55
CA MET A 332 11.28 -7.56 -5.77
C MET A 332 11.44 -7.79 -4.25
N THR A 333 12.37 -8.64 -3.85
CA THR A 333 12.74 -8.85 -2.45
C THR A 333 13.59 -7.69 -1.95
N ASP A 334 14.54 -7.21 -2.77
CA ASP A 334 15.40 -6.06 -2.44
C ASP A 334 14.59 -4.76 -2.33
N LEU A 335 13.57 -4.60 -3.18
CA LEU A 335 12.57 -3.52 -3.07
C LEU A 335 11.62 -3.68 -1.87
N GLY A 336 11.67 -4.80 -1.15
CA GLY A 336 10.83 -5.05 0.03
C GLY A 336 9.36 -5.34 -0.26
N LEU A 337 8.99 -5.64 -1.52
CA LEU A 337 7.61 -5.87 -1.94
C LEU A 337 7.17 -7.34 -1.77
N ILE A 338 8.13 -8.27 -1.83
CA ILE A 338 7.89 -9.71 -1.72
C ILE A 338 8.82 -10.33 -0.66
N LEU A 339 8.33 -11.35 0.04
CA LEU A 339 9.09 -12.15 0.98
C LEU A 339 10.07 -13.08 0.25
N SER A 340 11.30 -13.18 0.74
CA SER A 340 12.24 -14.19 0.27
C SER A 340 11.71 -15.61 0.53
N SER A 341 12.20 -16.60 -0.22
CA SER A 341 11.80 -17.99 -0.05
C SER A 341 12.02 -18.49 1.39
N ALA A 342 13.13 -18.10 2.02
CA ALA A 342 13.42 -18.43 3.41
C ALA A 342 12.45 -17.75 4.39
N GLN A 343 12.14 -16.47 4.18
CA GLN A 343 11.18 -15.73 5.00
C GLN A 343 9.76 -16.31 4.89
N LEU A 344 9.35 -16.72 3.69
CA LEU A 344 8.04 -17.33 3.45
C LEU A 344 7.91 -18.69 4.14
N VAL A 345 8.94 -19.54 4.06
CA VAL A 345 8.98 -20.83 4.79
C VAL A 345 8.91 -20.58 6.29
N LYS A 346 9.72 -19.66 6.81
CA LYS A 346 9.70 -19.28 8.23
C LYS A 346 8.32 -18.79 8.66
N LEU A 347 7.68 -17.93 7.86
CA LEU A 347 6.32 -17.44 8.12
C LEU A 347 5.31 -18.59 8.16
N ARG A 348 5.33 -19.48 7.16
CA ARG A 348 4.43 -20.65 7.07
C ARG A 348 4.57 -21.57 8.28
N LEU A 349 5.80 -21.88 8.67
CA LEU A 349 6.09 -22.68 9.87
C LEU A 349 5.60 -21.97 11.14
N THR A 350 5.83 -20.66 11.26
CA THR A 350 5.42 -19.88 12.43
C THR A 350 3.89 -19.84 12.58
N VAL A 351 3.13 -19.68 11.49
CA VAL A 351 1.65 -19.69 11.56
C VAL A 351 1.06 -21.09 11.74
N ALA A 352 1.76 -22.13 11.27
CA ALA A 352 1.35 -23.52 11.42
C ALA A 352 1.56 -24.04 12.84
N PHE A 353 2.63 -23.60 13.51
CA PHE A 353 3.04 -24.06 14.83
C PHE A 353 1.92 -24.13 15.88
N PRO A 354 1.15 -23.05 16.17
CA PRO A 354 0.10 -23.11 17.20
C PRO A 354 -1.04 -24.10 16.84
N LEU A 355 -1.36 -24.24 15.54
CA LEU A 355 -2.38 -25.18 15.07
C LEU A 355 -1.91 -26.63 15.20
N LEU A 356 -0.67 -26.90 14.80
CA LEU A 356 -0.05 -28.22 14.94
C LEU A 356 0.01 -28.66 16.39
N LEU A 357 0.32 -27.74 17.31
CA LEU A 357 0.38 -28.03 18.74
C LEU A 357 -0.98 -28.53 19.28
N VAL A 358 -2.07 -27.85 18.94
CA VAL A 358 -3.43 -28.29 19.31
C VAL A 358 -3.77 -29.64 18.65
N MET A 359 -3.44 -29.82 17.37
CA MET A 359 -3.68 -31.07 16.65
C MET A 359 -2.92 -32.26 17.26
N ILE A 360 -1.67 -32.07 17.68
CA ILE A 360 -0.88 -33.08 18.39
C ILE A 360 -1.57 -33.48 19.70
N SER A 361 -2.10 -32.52 20.46
CA SER A 361 -2.85 -32.84 21.68
C SER A 361 -4.11 -33.68 21.39
N GLY A 362 -4.81 -33.39 20.28
CA GLY A 362 -5.92 -34.21 19.81
C GLY A 362 -5.50 -35.64 19.45
N ALA A 363 -4.37 -35.78 18.75
CA ALA A 363 -3.84 -37.10 18.39
C ALA A 363 -3.47 -37.94 19.63
N ILE A 364 -2.83 -37.33 20.64
CA ILE A 364 -2.53 -37.99 21.91
C ILE A 364 -3.82 -38.47 22.59
N LYS A 365 -4.88 -37.64 22.61
CA LYS A 365 -6.16 -38.02 23.22
C LYS A 365 -6.85 -39.18 22.49
N ILE A 366 -6.66 -39.34 21.17
CA ILE A 366 -7.17 -40.51 20.44
C ILE A 366 -6.52 -41.79 20.99
N VAL A 367 -5.19 -41.80 21.15
CA VAL A 367 -4.47 -42.96 21.72
C VAL A 367 -5.01 -43.29 23.11
N VAL A 368 -5.13 -42.29 23.99
CA VAL A 368 -5.71 -42.45 25.34
C VAL A 368 -7.16 -42.96 25.29
N GLY A 369 -7.95 -42.51 24.31
CA GLY A 369 -9.34 -42.94 24.14
C GLY A 369 -9.44 -44.40 23.71
N ILE A 370 -8.58 -44.84 22.79
CA ILE A 370 -8.47 -46.22 22.33
C ILE A 370 -8.05 -47.13 23.49
N ASP A 371 -7.00 -46.76 24.23
CA ASP A 371 -6.51 -47.51 25.39
C ASP A 371 -7.60 -47.69 26.48
N ARG A 372 -8.50 -46.71 26.60
CA ARG A 372 -9.62 -46.71 27.55
C ARG A 372 -10.92 -47.31 26.98
N ASN A 373 -10.90 -47.91 25.79
CA ASN A 373 -12.06 -48.45 25.08
C ASN A 373 -13.23 -47.43 24.97
N LYS A 374 -12.91 -46.17 24.67
CA LYS A 374 -13.89 -45.08 24.48
C LYS A 374 -14.03 -44.72 23.00
N PRO A 375 -15.21 -44.28 22.54
CA PRO A 375 -15.39 -43.84 21.16
C PRO A 375 -14.60 -42.56 20.87
N VAL A 376 -13.83 -42.57 19.77
CA VAL A 376 -12.96 -41.45 19.36
C VAL A 376 -13.34 -40.79 18.02
N LEU A 377 -14.42 -41.27 17.37
CA LEU A 377 -14.79 -40.88 16.01
C LEU A 377 -14.96 -39.37 15.81
N PHE A 378 -15.64 -38.68 16.73
CA PHE A 378 -15.83 -37.23 16.64
C PHE A 378 -14.49 -36.47 16.67
N LEU A 379 -13.51 -36.94 17.44
CA LEU A 379 -12.19 -36.31 17.51
C LEU A 379 -11.37 -36.55 16.23
N VAL A 380 -11.51 -37.72 15.61
CA VAL A 380 -10.91 -38.01 14.29
C VAL A 380 -11.45 -37.07 13.22
N ILE A 381 -12.77 -36.86 13.18
CA ILE A 381 -13.42 -35.93 12.24
C ILE A 381 -12.91 -34.50 12.47
N LEU A 382 -12.83 -34.06 13.73
CA LEU A 382 -12.30 -32.74 14.07
C LEU A 382 -10.84 -32.56 13.64
N LEU A 383 -9.97 -33.56 13.83
CA LEU A 383 -8.58 -33.50 13.36
C LEU A 383 -8.49 -33.40 11.84
N PHE A 384 -9.36 -34.09 11.11
CA PHE A 384 -9.41 -33.99 9.65
C PHE A 384 -9.82 -32.58 9.19
N LEU A 385 -10.86 -31.99 9.80
CA LEU A 385 -11.26 -30.61 9.53
C LEU A 385 -10.16 -29.60 9.91
N SER A 386 -9.48 -29.83 11.04
CA SER A 386 -8.32 -29.02 11.46
C SER A 386 -7.15 -29.11 10.48
N LEU A 387 -6.89 -30.29 9.90
CA LEU A 387 -5.88 -30.48 8.86
C LEU A 387 -6.23 -29.70 7.59
N ILE A 388 -7.49 -29.76 7.15
CA ILE A 388 -7.97 -28.97 6.02
C ILE A 388 -7.78 -27.47 6.31
N ALA A 389 -8.21 -27.00 7.47
CA ALA A 389 -8.04 -25.60 7.89
C ALA A 389 -6.57 -25.17 7.95
N LEU A 390 -5.67 -26.04 8.42
CA LEU A 390 -4.23 -25.80 8.43
C LEU A 390 -3.66 -25.67 7.00
N ILE A 391 -4.02 -26.59 6.10
CA ILE A 391 -3.59 -26.57 4.70
C ILE A 391 -4.05 -25.28 4.04
N PHE A 392 -5.34 -24.92 4.17
CA PHE A 392 -5.87 -23.65 3.67
C PHE A 392 -5.14 -22.46 4.28
N ARG A 393 -4.90 -22.47 5.60
CA ARG A 393 -4.21 -21.38 6.30
C ARG A 393 -2.80 -21.18 5.75
N ILE A 394 -2.04 -22.24 5.50
CA ILE A 394 -0.69 -22.20 4.93
C ILE A 394 -0.74 -21.74 3.45
N ALA A 395 -1.70 -22.23 2.68
CA ALA A 395 -1.90 -21.86 1.28
C ALA A 395 -2.25 -20.37 1.11
N LEU A 396 -3.06 -19.82 2.02
CA LEU A 396 -3.43 -18.40 2.06
C LEU A 396 -2.30 -17.48 2.54
N VAL A 397 -1.18 -18.02 3.05
CA VAL A 397 0.03 -17.22 3.27
C VAL A 397 0.66 -16.89 1.91
N GLY A 398 0.25 -15.74 1.38
CA GLY A 398 0.81 -15.16 0.17
C GLY A 398 2.25 -14.65 0.34
N LYS A 399 2.93 -14.48 -0.80
CA LYS A 399 4.34 -14.03 -0.86
C LYS A 399 4.54 -12.53 -0.61
N ARG A 400 3.49 -11.71 -0.74
CA ARG A 400 3.58 -10.24 -0.65
C ARG A 400 3.86 -9.78 0.78
N THR A 401 4.69 -8.75 0.91
CA THR A 401 4.85 -8.01 2.16
C THR A 401 3.64 -7.09 2.40
N LEU A 402 3.58 -6.42 3.55
CA LEU A 402 2.54 -5.42 3.82
C LEU A 402 2.60 -4.25 2.83
N GLU A 403 3.81 -3.85 2.45
CA GLU A 403 4.08 -2.79 1.48
C GLU A 403 3.69 -3.23 0.08
N GLY A 404 4.15 -4.40 -0.37
CA GLY A 404 3.73 -4.97 -1.66
C GLY A 404 2.22 -5.18 -1.77
N ALA A 405 1.54 -5.53 -0.67
CA ALA A 405 0.08 -5.60 -0.64
C ALA A 405 -0.58 -4.21 -0.76
N THR A 406 0.06 -3.17 -0.23
CA THR A 406 -0.42 -1.78 -0.35
C THR A 406 -0.24 -1.27 -1.77
N VAL A 407 0.95 -1.46 -2.36
CA VAL A 407 1.24 -1.11 -3.76
C VAL A 407 0.30 -1.84 -4.70
N TRP A 408 0.10 -3.15 -4.51
CA TRP A 408 -0.86 -3.93 -5.28
C TRP A 408 -2.29 -3.40 -5.15
N LYS A 409 -2.71 -3.01 -3.94
CA LYS A 409 -4.04 -2.43 -3.72
C LYS A 409 -4.20 -1.11 -4.47
N GLU A 410 -3.18 -0.26 -4.46
CA GLU A 410 -3.15 1.02 -5.17
C GLU A 410 -3.26 0.83 -6.68
N ILE A 411 -2.42 -0.02 -7.27
CA ILE A 411 -2.46 -0.37 -8.70
C ILE A 411 -3.84 -0.93 -9.08
N ARG A 412 -4.41 -1.81 -8.25
CA ARG A 412 -5.74 -2.38 -8.50
C ARG A 412 -6.85 -1.33 -8.39
N SER A 413 -6.73 -0.32 -7.54
CA SER A 413 -7.71 0.77 -7.44
C SER A 413 -7.61 1.78 -8.59
N GLN A 414 -6.40 2.01 -9.11
CA GLN A 414 -6.17 2.88 -10.27
C GLN A 414 -6.55 2.18 -11.59
N GLY A 415 -6.25 0.88 -11.69
CA GLY A 415 -6.52 0.05 -12.86
C GLY A 415 -7.97 -0.44 -12.93
N ARG A 416 -8.90 0.43 -13.34
CA ARG A 416 -10.19 0.00 -13.90
C ARG A 416 -9.97 -0.55 -15.33
N VAL A 417 -9.22 -1.64 -15.46
CA VAL A 417 -8.84 -2.23 -16.77
C VAL A 417 -10.05 -2.77 -17.55
N LYS A 418 -11.03 -3.37 -16.85
CA LYS A 418 -12.24 -3.94 -17.47
C LYS A 418 -13.03 -2.96 -18.36
N PRO A 419 -13.42 -1.76 -17.88
CA PRO A 419 -14.15 -0.80 -18.70
C PRO A 419 -13.32 -0.14 -19.82
N ILE A 420 -11.97 -0.26 -19.81
CA ILE A 420 -11.12 0.24 -20.89
C ILE A 420 -11.04 -0.78 -22.02
N ILE A 421 -10.90 -2.07 -21.69
CA ILE A 421 -10.89 -3.19 -22.65
C ILE A 421 -12.20 -3.25 -23.44
N GLU A 422 -13.34 -3.14 -22.74
CA GLU A 422 -14.68 -3.21 -23.35
C GLU A 422 -15.03 -2.00 -24.23
N ARG A 423 -14.38 -0.86 -24.02
CA ARG A 423 -14.76 0.41 -24.66
C ARG A 423 -13.97 0.75 -25.92
N ASP A 424 -12.69 0.33 -26.02
CA ASP A 424 -11.84 0.78 -27.12
C ASP A 424 -11.38 -0.33 -28.09
N GLY A 425 -11.36 -1.61 -27.71
CA GLY A 425 -10.96 -2.74 -28.58
C GLY A 425 -9.51 -2.74 -29.12
N LYS A 426 -8.92 -1.56 -29.27
CA LYS A 426 -7.56 -1.25 -29.73
C LYS A 426 -6.58 -1.06 -28.58
N TRP A 427 -7.07 -0.78 -27.38
CA TRP A 427 -6.20 -0.58 -26.20
C TRP A 427 -5.30 -1.78 -25.92
N ALA A 428 -5.85 -3.00 -26.06
CA ALA A 428 -5.10 -4.24 -25.89
C ALA A 428 -4.32 -4.68 -27.15
N LEU A 429 -4.31 -3.90 -28.24
CA LEU A 429 -3.44 -4.15 -29.39
C LEU A 429 -2.03 -3.61 -29.17
N ASP A 430 -1.84 -2.75 -28.16
CA ASP A 430 -0.51 -2.37 -27.70
C ASP A 430 0.07 -3.49 -26.81
N PRO A 431 1.30 -3.99 -27.06
CA PRO A 431 1.90 -5.09 -26.31
C PRO A 431 2.02 -4.84 -24.80
N ASN A 432 2.35 -3.61 -24.38
CA ASN A 432 2.50 -3.24 -22.97
C ASN A 432 1.14 -3.23 -22.27
N ASN A 433 0.11 -2.71 -22.94
CA ASN A 433 -1.26 -2.76 -22.43
C ASN A 433 -1.81 -4.19 -22.35
N ALA A 434 -1.48 -5.03 -23.32
CA ALA A 434 -1.85 -6.45 -23.32
C ALA A 434 -1.18 -7.21 -22.16
N ALA A 435 0.11 -6.94 -21.91
CA ALA A 435 0.81 -7.45 -20.72
C ALA A 435 0.16 -6.94 -19.42
N LEU A 436 -0.14 -5.65 -19.33
CA LEU A 436 -0.78 -5.03 -18.16
C LEU A 436 -2.18 -5.61 -17.88
N MET A 437 -2.94 -5.92 -18.94
CA MET A 437 -4.24 -6.58 -18.84
C MET A 437 -4.15 -7.93 -18.12
N VAL A 438 -3.13 -8.73 -18.42
CA VAL A 438 -2.87 -10.02 -17.76
C VAL A 438 -2.22 -9.83 -16.40
N ALA A 439 -1.39 -8.81 -16.24
CA ALA A 439 -0.79 -8.44 -14.95
C ALA A 439 -1.87 -8.17 -13.89
N ILE A 440 -2.87 -7.35 -14.25
CA ILE A 440 -3.93 -6.93 -13.32
C ILE A 440 -5.03 -8.01 -13.23
N GLY A 441 -5.52 -8.48 -14.37
CA GLY A 441 -6.70 -9.36 -14.45
C GLY A 441 -6.41 -10.86 -14.44
N GLY A 442 -5.15 -11.26 -14.65
CA GLY A 442 -4.77 -12.66 -14.86
C GLY A 442 -5.21 -13.21 -16.22
N ALA A 443 -4.87 -14.46 -16.52
CA ALA A 443 -5.14 -15.07 -17.83
C ALA A 443 -6.64 -15.05 -18.26
N ALA A 444 -7.58 -14.98 -17.31
CA ALA A 444 -9.02 -14.94 -17.62
C ALA A 444 -9.44 -13.71 -18.45
N THR A 445 -8.68 -12.62 -18.44
CA THR A 445 -8.96 -11.43 -19.26
C THR A 445 -8.67 -11.63 -20.74
N LEU A 446 -7.92 -12.68 -21.10
CA LEU A 446 -7.64 -13.03 -22.49
C LEU A 446 -8.81 -13.74 -23.17
N ASN A 447 -9.92 -13.99 -22.48
CA ASN A 447 -11.12 -14.57 -23.07
C ASN A 447 -11.89 -13.53 -23.91
N THR A 448 -11.21 -12.97 -24.91
CA THR A 448 -11.71 -12.03 -25.91
C THR A 448 -11.43 -12.61 -27.30
N SER A 449 -12.10 -12.10 -28.33
CA SER A 449 -11.95 -12.60 -29.71
C SER A 449 -10.50 -12.56 -30.20
N SER A 450 -9.75 -11.51 -29.86
CA SER A 450 -8.37 -11.30 -30.33
C SER A 450 -7.35 -12.21 -29.62
N PHE A 451 -7.64 -12.66 -28.40
CA PHE A 451 -6.70 -13.45 -27.58
C PHE A 451 -7.21 -14.87 -27.29
N LYS A 452 -8.30 -15.30 -27.93
CA LYS A 452 -8.96 -16.59 -27.64
C LYS A 452 -8.00 -17.78 -27.79
N SER A 453 -7.22 -17.81 -28.87
CA SER A 453 -6.25 -18.88 -29.14
C SER A 453 -5.15 -18.93 -28.07
N LEU A 454 -4.65 -17.76 -27.65
CA LEU A 454 -3.69 -17.65 -26.56
C LEU A 454 -4.30 -18.09 -25.24
N HIS A 455 -5.52 -17.63 -24.92
CA HIS A 455 -6.25 -18.02 -23.73
C HIS A 455 -6.40 -19.54 -23.63
N GLN A 456 -6.86 -20.22 -24.69
CA GLN A 456 -6.98 -21.69 -24.71
C GLN A 456 -5.63 -22.39 -24.54
N THR A 457 -4.54 -21.78 -25.02
CA THR A 457 -3.19 -22.32 -24.95
C THR A 457 -2.59 -22.19 -23.54
N ILE A 458 -2.81 -21.07 -22.83
CA ILE A 458 -2.21 -20.79 -21.52
C ILE A 458 -3.10 -21.14 -20.32
N TYR A 459 -4.43 -21.07 -20.50
CA TYR A 459 -5.45 -21.25 -19.47
C TYR A 459 -6.10 -22.63 -19.59
N ARG A 460 -6.02 -23.42 -18.52
CA ARG A 460 -6.63 -24.74 -18.41
C ARG A 460 -7.63 -24.75 -17.25
N PRO A 461 -8.93 -24.96 -17.50
CA PRO A 461 -9.88 -25.30 -16.45
C PRO A 461 -9.54 -26.70 -15.91
N GLY A 462 -9.19 -26.83 -14.62
CA GLY A 462 -9.15 -28.13 -13.93
C GLY A 462 -7.79 -28.85 -13.78
N ALA A 463 -6.65 -28.23 -14.12
CA ALA A 463 -5.33 -28.84 -13.89
C ALA A 463 -4.82 -28.76 -12.42
N ASP A 464 -5.67 -28.38 -11.47
CA ASP A 464 -5.32 -28.25 -10.05
C ASP A 464 -5.62 -29.50 -9.21
N THR A 465 -6.05 -30.62 -9.81
CA THR A 465 -6.29 -31.89 -9.11
C THR A 465 -5.44 -33.03 -9.68
N GLY A 466 -4.13 -33.06 -9.37
CA GLY A 466 -3.30 -34.22 -9.67
C GLY A 466 -1.79 -33.97 -9.74
N ALA A 467 -1.13 -34.08 -8.58
CA ALA A 467 0.28 -34.42 -8.37
C ALA A 467 1.38 -33.72 -9.19
N GLY A 468 2.21 -32.92 -8.50
CA GLY A 468 3.61 -32.70 -8.88
C GLY A 468 4.14 -31.28 -8.76
N CYS A 469 4.62 -30.95 -7.55
CA CYS A 469 5.70 -29.98 -7.30
C CYS A 469 5.47 -28.50 -7.68
N GLY A 470 5.27 -27.66 -6.66
CA GLY A 470 5.65 -26.25 -6.71
C GLY A 470 4.53 -25.24 -6.95
N ALA A 471 4.32 -24.40 -5.93
CA ALA A 471 3.65 -23.09 -6.01
C ALA A 471 2.17 -23.07 -6.44
N GLY A 472 1.27 -22.91 -5.46
CA GLY A 472 -0.11 -22.51 -5.75
C GLY A 472 -0.92 -22.30 -4.48
N GLY A 473 -1.62 -21.18 -4.42
CA GLY A 473 -2.47 -20.77 -3.31
C GLY A 473 -3.17 -19.48 -3.70
N CYS A 474 -4.03 -19.58 -4.72
CA CYS A 474 -4.87 -18.53 -5.25
C CYS A 474 -5.96 -18.19 -4.22
N GLY A 475 -6.06 -16.91 -3.82
CA GLY A 475 -7.15 -16.39 -3.01
C GLY A 475 -7.68 -15.13 -3.66
N GLY A 476 -8.89 -15.21 -4.21
CA GLY A 476 -9.62 -14.08 -4.76
C GLY A 476 -10.38 -13.37 -3.65
N ASP A 477 -10.04 -12.11 -3.39
CA ASP A 477 -10.87 -11.23 -2.57
C ASP A 477 -11.46 -10.15 -3.49
N GLY A 478 -12.77 -10.29 -3.70
CA GLY A 478 -13.67 -9.28 -4.23
C GLY A 478 -14.34 -8.53 -3.07
N GLY A 479 -14.47 -7.22 -3.23
CA GLY A 479 -15.09 -6.33 -2.26
C GLY A 479 -14.82 -4.90 -2.68
N GLY A 480 -15.66 -4.37 -3.58
CA GLY A 480 -15.55 -3.01 -4.08
C GLY A 480 -16.23 -2.02 -3.14
N CYS A 481 -15.64 -0.83 -3.06
CA CYS A 481 -16.32 0.47 -2.94
C CYS A 481 -15.40 1.46 -3.67
N GLY A 482 -15.89 2.12 -4.72
CA GLY A 482 -15.19 3.26 -5.31
C GLY A 482 -15.37 4.49 -4.42
N ASP A 483 -14.41 5.41 -4.50
CA ASP A 483 -14.63 6.85 -4.56
C ASP A 483 -13.29 7.56 -4.77
N GLY A 484 -13.32 8.60 -5.59
CA GLY A 484 -12.14 9.28 -6.11
C GLY A 484 -11.61 10.44 -5.25
N CYS A 485 -10.64 11.12 -5.88
CA CYS A 485 -10.14 12.48 -5.62
C CYS A 485 -8.87 12.65 -4.78
N GLY A 486 -7.78 13.01 -5.47
CA GLY A 486 -7.04 14.28 -5.33
C GLY A 486 -6.42 14.60 -3.98
N GLY A 487 -5.12 14.33 -3.82
CA GLY A 487 -4.32 14.80 -2.69
C GLY A 487 -3.58 16.10 -3.02
N GLY A 488 -3.79 17.13 -2.19
CA GLY A 488 -3.04 18.39 -2.23
C GLY A 488 -1.68 18.26 -1.53
N GLY A 489 -0.62 18.69 -2.23
CA GLY A 489 0.72 18.88 -1.69
C GLY A 489 0.97 20.34 -1.33
N CYS A 490 1.78 20.57 -0.29
CA CYS A 490 2.14 21.91 0.18
C CYS A 490 3.02 22.61 -0.87
N GLY A 491 2.60 23.79 -1.29
CA GLY A 491 3.30 24.63 -2.27
C GLY A 491 4.11 25.75 -1.61
N GLY A 492 5.10 26.28 -2.33
CA GLY A 492 5.85 27.48 -1.94
C GLY A 492 5.44 28.70 -2.78
N CYS A 493 5.92 29.88 -2.43
CA CYS A 493 5.61 31.09 -3.19
C CYS A 493 6.83 31.96 -3.51
N GLY A 494 6.86 32.45 -4.73
CA GLY A 494 7.66 33.58 -5.18
C GLY A 494 6.76 34.51 -5.97
N GLY A 495 7.05 35.80 -5.92
CA GLY A 495 6.64 36.68 -7.01
C GLY A 495 7.82 36.84 -7.96
N ASP A 496 7.52 37.12 -9.21
CA ASP A 496 8.48 37.69 -10.16
C ASP A 496 8.88 39.11 -9.74
#